data_AF-A0A7V9LCL3-F1
#
_entry.id   AF-A0A7V9LCL3-F1
#
_cell.length_a   1.000
_cell.length_b   1.000
_cell.length_c   1.000
_cell.angle_alpha   90.00
_cell.angle_beta   90.00
_cell.angle_gamma   90.00
#
_symmetry.space_group_name_H-M   'P 1'
#
loop_
_entity.id
_entity.type
_entity.pdbx_description
1 polymer ?
#
loop_
_entity_poly.entity_id
_entity_poly.type
_entity_poly.pdbx_seq_one_letter_code
_entity_poly.pdbx_strand_id
1 'polypeptide(L)'
;MRMLVALSLLLAASPPASADKSERTAMILSASGAGLSSGLVIASFLIEPQDGEVYLPTFYAGLGTSIITPSLGQIYSEQWLTIGMGIRAAAAAIALYGLSRDQDQPCLVNPQDNCPTLTGTGFSLIALAAIAYIGGVAYDVRDSDDSARRYNKRRGTTAAFAPTAMPGGGGFALVGAF
;
A
#
# COMPACT_ATOMS: atom_id res chain seq x y z
N MET A 1 23.04 -13.44 -5.60
CA MET A 1 23.98 -12.33 -5.26
C MET A 1 23.59 -10.97 -5.81
N ARG A 2 23.13 -10.84 -7.08
CA ARG A 2 22.72 -9.54 -7.65
C ARG A 2 21.55 -8.84 -6.93
N MET A 3 20.62 -9.61 -6.36
CA MET A 3 19.46 -9.07 -5.63
C MET A 3 19.84 -8.45 -4.26
N LEU A 4 20.91 -8.95 -3.61
CA LEU A 4 21.41 -8.41 -2.34
C LEU A 4 22.13 -7.08 -2.52
N VAL A 5 22.78 -6.85 -3.67
CA VAL A 5 23.48 -5.59 -4.01
C VAL A 5 22.48 -4.47 -4.29
N ALA A 6 21.37 -4.77 -4.98
CA ALA A 6 20.29 -3.80 -5.19
C ALA A 6 19.62 -3.41 -3.86
N LEU A 7 19.38 -4.39 -2.97
CA LEU A 7 18.79 -4.14 -1.66
C LEU A 7 19.71 -3.28 -0.77
N SER A 8 21.02 -3.52 -0.78
CA SER A 8 21.99 -2.74 0.01
C SER A 8 22.22 -1.32 -0.52
N LEU A 9 22.11 -1.09 -1.83
CA LEU A 9 22.13 0.26 -2.42
C LEU A 9 20.87 1.08 -2.06
N LEU A 10 19.71 0.43 -1.91
CA LEU A 10 18.48 1.08 -1.45
C LEU A 10 18.52 1.46 0.04
N LEU A 11 19.20 0.68 0.88
CA LEU A 11 19.35 0.98 2.32
C LEU A 11 20.37 2.10 2.61
N ALA A 12 21.40 2.26 1.77
CA ALA A 12 22.45 3.28 1.95
C ALA A 12 22.00 4.72 1.66
N ALA A 13 20.85 4.91 1.01
CA ALA A 13 20.25 6.21 0.70
C ALA A 13 19.25 6.69 1.78
N SER A 14 19.39 6.22 3.02
CA SER A 14 18.58 6.71 4.13
C SER A 14 19.02 8.15 4.45
N PRO A 15 18.22 9.19 4.15
CA PRO A 15 18.58 10.56 4.51
C PRO A 15 18.77 10.65 6.03
N PRO A 16 19.59 11.59 6.52
CA PRO A 16 19.83 11.75 7.95
C PRO A 16 18.50 11.86 8.68
N ALA A 17 18.40 11.12 9.80
CA ALA A 17 17.19 10.98 10.61
C ALA A 17 16.61 12.30 11.15
N SER A 18 17.16 13.47 10.82
CA SER A 18 16.81 14.79 11.36
C SER A 18 16.20 15.76 10.34
N ALA A 19 16.04 15.38 9.06
CA ALA A 19 15.45 16.27 8.06
C ALA A 19 13.92 16.19 8.06
N ASP A 20 13.25 17.33 7.83
CA ASP A 20 11.81 17.36 7.54
C ASP A 20 11.50 16.48 6.32
N LYS A 21 10.39 15.75 6.40
CA LYS A 21 9.93 14.87 5.34
C LYS A 21 9.24 15.68 4.25
N SER A 22 9.68 15.50 3.01
CA SER A 22 9.10 16.20 1.86
C SER A 22 7.77 15.57 1.46
N GLU A 23 6.70 16.38 1.41
CA GLU A 23 5.36 16.00 0.92
C GLU A 23 5.47 15.44 -0.51
N ARG A 24 6.14 16.17 -1.41
CA ARG A 24 6.37 15.76 -2.80
C ARG A 24 7.07 14.40 -2.91
N THR A 25 8.00 14.11 -2.02
CA THR A 25 8.69 12.79 -2.00
C THR A 25 7.71 11.69 -1.58
N ALA A 26 6.88 11.93 -0.57
CA ALA A 26 5.85 10.98 -0.13
C ALA A 26 4.83 10.68 -1.25
N MET A 27 4.39 11.71 -1.97
CA MET A 27 3.49 11.56 -3.11
C MET A 27 4.13 10.75 -4.25
N ILE A 28 5.37 11.09 -4.64
CA ILE A 28 6.10 10.38 -5.70
C ILE A 28 6.30 8.90 -5.33
N LEU A 29 6.65 8.60 -4.07
CA LEU A 29 6.80 7.22 -3.60
C LEU A 29 5.48 6.44 -3.68
N SER A 30 4.38 7.04 -3.25
CA SER A 30 3.05 6.42 -3.30
C SER A 30 2.59 6.18 -4.74
N ALA A 31 2.74 7.19 -5.61
CA ALA A 31 2.34 7.10 -7.01
C ALA A 31 3.21 6.11 -7.81
N SER A 32 4.53 6.14 -7.61
CA SER A 32 5.44 5.19 -8.26
C SER A 32 5.20 3.76 -7.76
N GLY A 33 4.96 3.57 -6.46
CA GLY A 33 4.59 2.29 -5.90
C GLY A 33 3.30 1.73 -6.50
N ALA A 34 2.27 2.57 -6.63
CA ALA A 34 1.02 2.20 -7.31
C ALA A 34 1.25 1.82 -8.78
N GLY A 35 2.08 2.58 -9.51
CA GLY A 35 2.41 2.31 -10.90
C GLY A 35 3.15 0.98 -11.09
N LEU A 36 4.18 0.73 -10.27
CA LEU A 36 4.98 -0.50 -10.33
C LEU A 36 4.12 -1.75 -10.03
N SER A 37 3.31 -1.71 -8.99
CA SER A 37 2.45 -2.83 -8.62
C SER A 37 1.33 -3.08 -9.63
N SER A 38 0.72 -2.01 -10.17
CA SER A 38 -0.24 -2.12 -11.28
C SER A 38 0.42 -2.75 -12.50
N GLY A 39 1.67 -2.36 -12.81
CA GLY A 39 2.47 -2.95 -13.88
C GLY A 39 2.71 -4.45 -13.67
N LEU A 40 3.00 -4.89 -12.45
CA LEU A 40 3.14 -6.31 -12.12
C LEU A 40 1.84 -7.09 -12.32
N VAL A 41 0.70 -6.53 -11.90
CA VAL A 41 -0.61 -7.16 -12.12
C VAL A 41 -0.90 -7.28 -13.62
N ILE A 42 -0.70 -6.21 -14.41
CA ILE A 42 -0.89 -6.24 -15.86
C ILE A 42 0.07 -7.25 -16.53
N ALA A 43 1.34 -7.26 -16.13
CA ALA A 43 2.34 -8.18 -16.66
C ALA A 43 1.96 -9.66 -16.45
N SER A 44 1.19 -9.98 -15.39
CA SER A 44 0.71 -11.35 -15.15
C SER A 44 -0.24 -11.89 -16.22
N PHE A 45 -0.88 -11.01 -16.99
CA PHE A 45 -1.74 -11.35 -18.13
C PHE A 45 -1.01 -11.31 -19.48
N LEU A 46 0.17 -10.69 -19.54
CA LEU A 46 0.95 -10.53 -20.76
C LEU A 46 2.05 -11.60 -20.89
N ILE A 47 2.48 -12.19 -19.79
CA ILE A 47 3.45 -13.28 -19.77
C ILE A 47 2.74 -14.58 -20.06
N GLU A 48 3.17 -15.28 -21.12
CA GLU A 48 2.66 -16.60 -21.50
C GLU A 48 2.80 -17.57 -20.32
N PRO A 49 1.70 -18.02 -19.71
CA PRO A 49 1.74 -18.94 -18.58
C PRO A 49 2.13 -20.34 -19.05
N GLN A 50 2.78 -21.12 -18.18
CA GLN A 50 3.05 -22.54 -18.44
C GLN A 50 1.77 -23.39 -18.35
N ASP A 51 0.80 -22.95 -17.53
CA ASP A 51 -0.52 -23.56 -17.35
C ASP A 51 -1.57 -22.44 -17.12
N GLY A 52 -2.66 -22.41 -17.90
CA GLY A 52 -3.79 -21.48 -17.74
C GLY A 52 -3.71 -20.18 -18.56
N GLU A 53 -4.50 -19.17 -18.20
CA GLU A 53 -4.52 -17.85 -18.88
C GLU A 53 -3.74 -16.76 -18.12
N VAL A 54 -3.40 -17.00 -16.85
CA VAL A 54 -2.76 -16.02 -15.96
C VAL A 54 -1.58 -16.66 -15.25
N TYR A 55 -0.42 -15.99 -15.28
CA TYR A 55 0.73 -16.45 -14.50
C TYR A 55 0.55 -16.10 -13.02
N LEU A 56 -0.11 -17.02 -12.29
CA LEU A 56 -0.52 -16.87 -10.88
C LEU A 56 0.58 -16.35 -9.94
N PRO A 57 1.86 -16.79 -10.02
CA PRO A 57 2.89 -16.27 -9.13
C PRO A 57 3.10 -14.75 -9.29
N THR A 58 3.12 -14.23 -10.53
CA THR A 58 3.24 -12.79 -10.77
C THR A 58 1.95 -12.06 -10.41
N PHE A 59 0.78 -12.66 -10.63
CA PHE A 59 -0.49 -12.08 -10.20
C PHE A 59 -0.54 -11.89 -8.68
N TYR A 60 -0.21 -12.91 -7.89
CA TYR A 60 -0.16 -12.82 -6.44
C TYR A 60 0.94 -11.88 -5.95
N ALA A 61 2.11 -11.87 -6.59
CA ALA A 61 3.17 -10.91 -6.29
C ALA A 61 2.71 -9.46 -6.58
N GLY A 62 2.02 -9.26 -7.71
CA GLY A 62 1.36 -8.02 -8.07
C GLY A 62 0.38 -7.59 -6.99
N LEU A 63 -0.61 -8.43 -6.66
CA LEU A 63 -1.59 -8.16 -5.59
C LEU A 63 -0.93 -7.86 -4.24
N GLY A 64 0.01 -8.69 -3.79
CA GLY A 64 0.70 -8.51 -2.52
C GLY A 64 1.50 -7.21 -2.45
N THR A 65 2.31 -6.93 -3.47
CA THR A 65 3.07 -5.67 -3.55
C THR A 65 2.12 -4.49 -3.65
N SER A 66 1.01 -4.63 -4.35
CA SER A 66 0.01 -3.59 -4.55
C SER A 66 -0.74 -3.22 -3.27
N ILE A 67 -0.70 -4.02 -2.19
CA ILE A 67 -1.22 -3.67 -0.87
C ILE A 67 -0.26 -2.74 -0.12
N ILE A 68 1.05 -2.83 -0.37
CA ILE A 68 2.04 -2.06 0.40
C ILE A 68 2.52 -0.85 -0.40
N THR A 69 2.72 -0.99 -1.71
CA THR A 69 3.44 -0.02 -2.54
C THR A 69 2.76 1.35 -2.68
N PRO A 70 1.42 1.46 -2.88
CA PRO A 70 0.73 2.74 -2.75
C PRO A 70 0.88 3.44 -1.39
N SER A 71 1.19 2.70 -0.31
CA SER A 71 1.40 3.26 1.04
C SER A 71 2.84 3.67 1.32
N LEU A 72 3.74 3.63 0.31
CA LEU A 72 5.15 3.94 0.54
C LEU A 72 5.37 5.39 1.01
N GLY A 73 4.51 6.34 0.62
CA GLY A 73 4.57 7.70 1.14
C GLY A 73 4.24 7.79 2.62
N GLN A 74 3.24 7.03 3.08
CA GLN A 74 2.88 6.93 4.50
C GLN A 74 3.95 6.18 5.30
N ILE A 75 4.53 5.11 4.74
CA ILE A 75 5.65 4.41 5.36
C ILE A 75 6.85 5.35 5.49
N TYR A 76 7.12 6.16 4.45
CA TYR A 76 8.12 7.22 4.51
C TYR A 76 7.87 8.18 5.68
N SER A 77 6.62 8.55 5.97
CA SER A 77 6.22 9.37 7.13
C SER A 77 5.98 8.59 8.44
N GLU A 78 6.46 7.35 8.57
CA GLU A 78 6.32 6.47 9.75
C GLU A 78 4.88 6.04 10.09
N GLN A 79 3.97 6.16 9.13
CA GLN A 79 2.60 5.66 9.23
C GLN A 79 2.48 4.29 8.54
N TRP A 80 2.76 3.23 9.31
CA TRP A 80 2.81 1.84 8.82
C TRP A 80 1.46 1.23 8.45
N LEU A 81 0.36 1.75 9.02
CA LEU A 81 -1.00 1.29 8.74
C LEU A 81 -1.82 2.47 8.20
N THR A 82 -2.39 2.28 7.01
CA THR A 82 -3.27 3.27 6.37
C THR A 82 -4.64 2.68 6.12
N ILE A 83 -5.66 3.55 6.09
CA ILE A 83 -7.02 3.14 5.75
C ILE A 83 -7.06 2.57 4.32
N GLY A 84 -6.34 3.19 3.38
CA GLY A 84 -6.26 2.70 2.00
C GLY A 84 -5.62 1.30 1.90
N MET A 85 -4.65 0.96 2.76
CA MET A 85 -4.11 -0.40 2.85
C MET A 85 -5.17 -1.40 3.32
N GLY A 86 -5.95 -1.05 4.34
CA GLY A 86 -7.07 -1.86 4.81
C GLY A 86 -8.12 -2.09 3.73
N ILE A 87 -8.50 -1.04 3.01
CA ILE A 87 -9.46 -1.12 1.89
C ILE A 87 -8.92 -2.03 0.78
N ARG A 88 -7.65 -1.88 0.39
CA ARG A 88 -7.03 -2.71 -0.65
C ARG A 88 -6.91 -4.18 -0.25
N ALA A 89 -6.56 -4.46 1.01
CA ALA A 89 -6.54 -5.82 1.54
C ALA A 89 -7.94 -6.47 1.54
N ALA A 90 -8.96 -5.71 1.97
CA ALA A 90 -10.35 -6.18 1.92
C ALA A 90 -10.83 -6.41 0.48
N ALA A 91 -10.51 -5.48 -0.44
CA ALA A 91 -10.84 -5.62 -1.85
C ALA A 91 -10.14 -6.84 -2.49
N ALA A 92 -8.86 -7.06 -2.20
CA ALA A 92 -8.14 -8.25 -2.65
C ALA A 92 -8.78 -9.54 -2.11
N ALA A 93 -9.18 -9.57 -0.85
CA ALA A 93 -9.88 -10.71 -0.27
C ALA A 93 -11.24 -10.97 -0.94
N ILE A 94 -12.02 -9.92 -1.23
CA ILE A 94 -13.29 -10.03 -1.97
C ILE A 94 -13.06 -10.53 -3.40
N ALA A 95 -12.03 -10.03 -4.08
CA ALA A 95 -11.68 -10.48 -5.42
C ALA A 95 -11.28 -11.97 -5.43
N LEU A 96 -10.44 -12.41 -4.49
CA LEU A 96 -10.05 -13.81 -4.34
C LEU A 96 -11.25 -14.71 -3.98
N TYR A 97 -12.17 -14.21 -3.16
CA TYR A 97 -13.41 -14.91 -2.84
C TYR A 97 -14.33 -15.04 -4.06
N GLY A 98 -14.43 -13.99 -4.88
CA GLY A 98 -15.17 -14.03 -6.14
C GLY A 98 -14.59 -15.05 -7.12
N LEU A 99 -13.26 -15.08 -7.25
CA LEU A 99 -12.55 -16.02 -8.12
C LEU A 99 -12.69 -17.48 -7.64
N SER A 100 -12.59 -17.75 -6.34
CA SER A 100 -12.70 -19.12 -5.82
C SER A 100 -14.10 -19.71 -5.93
N ARG A 101 -15.14 -18.87 -5.95
CA ARG A 101 -16.53 -19.30 -6.18
C ARG A 101 -16.83 -19.63 -7.65
N ASP A 102 -16.03 -19.12 -8.58
CA ASP A 102 -16.21 -19.31 -10.01
C ASP A 102 -15.36 -20.47 -10.56
N GLN A 103 -14.45 -21.03 -9.75
CA GLN A 103 -13.60 -22.18 -10.13
C GLN A 103 -14.35 -23.48 -10.39
N ASP A 104 -15.64 -23.56 -10.03
CA ASP A 104 -16.50 -24.69 -10.40
C ASP A 104 -17.00 -24.60 -11.86
N GLN A 105 -16.65 -23.57 -12.62
CA GLN A 105 -16.92 -23.49 -14.06
C GLN A 105 -15.62 -23.67 -14.88
N PRO A 106 -15.54 -24.69 -15.77
CA PRO A 106 -14.31 -25.12 -16.46
C PRO A 106 -13.78 -24.18 -17.56
N CYS A 107 -14.07 -22.89 -17.47
CA CYS A 107 -13.84 -21.91 -18.54
C CYS A 107 -12.45 -21.29 -18.56
N LEU A 108 -11.74 -21.27 -17.43
CA LEU A 108 -10.36 -20.76 -17.35
C LEU A 108 -9.32 -21.71 -17.96
N VAL A 109 -9.72 -22.92 -18.36
CA VAL A 109 -8.81 -23.98 -18.83
C VAL A 109 -9.07 -24.36 -20.30
N ASN A 110 -10.25 -24.05 -20.85
CA ASN A 110 -10.61 -24.36 -22.24
C ASN A 110 -11.44 -23.25 -22.89
N PRO A 111 -10.83 -22.29 -23.62
CA PRO A 111 -11.54 -21.18 -24.26
C PRO A 111 -12.38 -21.58 -25.48
N GLN A 112 -12.43 -22.87 -25.83
CA GLN A 112 -13.14 -23.39 -27.00
C GLN A 112 -14.57 -23.85 -26.70
N ASP A 113 -14.89 -24.07 -25.42
CA ASP A 113 -16.27 -24.31 -25.01
C ASP A 113 -16.97 -22.96 -24.84
N ASN A 114 -18.23 -22.87 -25.31
CA ASN A 114 -19.09 -21.69 -25.16
C ASN A 114 -19.26 -21.36 -23.68
N CYS A 115 -18.29 -20.64 -23.14
CA CYS A 115 -18.30 -20.24 -21.75
C CYS A 115 -19.44 -19.25 -21.55
N PRO A 116 -20.34 -19.51 -20.59
CA PRO A 116 -21.21 -18.45 -20.15
C PRO A 116 -20.29 -17.30 -19.77
N THR A 117 -20.51 -16.15 -20.37
CA THR A 117 -19.88 -14.89 -19.95
C THR A 117 -20.01 -14.83 -18.42
N LEU A 118 -19.07 -14.23 -17.70
CA LEU A 118 -19.19 -13.98 -16.26
C LEU A 118 -20.50 -13.20 -15.98
N THR A 119 -21.63 -13.90 -15.93
CA THR A 119 -22.97 -13.36 -15.82
C THR A 119 -23.47 -13.81 -14.47
N GLY A 120 -23.44 -12.90 -13.50
CA GLY A 120 -23.89 -13.19 -12.15
C GLY A 120 -23.18 -12.36 -11.10
N THR A 121 -23.41 -12.75 -9.84
CA THR A 121 -22.91 -12.10 -8.63
C THR A 121 -21.38 -12.01 -8.60
N GLY A 122 -20.66 -12.96 -9.22
CA GLY A 122 -19.19 -12.98 -9.29
C GLY A 122 -18.60 -11.74 -9.98
N PHE A 123 -19.12 -11.38 -11.16
CA PHE A 123 -18.68 -10.18 -11.88
C PHE A 123 -18.91 -8.91 -11.06
N SER A 124 -20.06 -8.81 -10.40
CA SER A 124 -20.38 -7.64 -9.55
C SER A 124 -19.43 -7.51 -8.35
N LEU A 125 -19.03 -8.63 -7.74
CA LEU A 125 -18.07 -8.64 -6.63
C LEU A 125 -16.67 -8.23 -7.09
N ILE A 126 -16.22 -8.73 -8.24
CA ILE A 126 -14.92 -8.35 -8.81
C ILE A 126 -14.91 -6.87 -9.21
N ALA A 127 -15.98 -6.37 -9.84
CA ALA A 127 -16.11 -4.95 -10.18
C ALA A 127 -16.10 -4.06 -8.93
N LEU A 128 -16.83 -4.46 -7.88
CA LEU A 128 -16.88 -3.72 -6.61
C LEU A 128 -15.52 -3.77 -5.89
N ALA A 129 -14.83 -4.90 -5.92
CA ALA A 129 -13.47 -5.03 -5.43
C ALA A 129 -12.51 -4.11 -6.20
N ALA A 130 -12.60 -4.07 -7.53
CA ALA A 130 -11.75 -3.19 -8.35
C ALA A 130 -11.97 -1.70 -8.01
N ILE A 131 -13.23 -1.26 -7.85
CA ILE A 131 -13.55 0.12 -7.45
C ILE A 131 -13.01 0.43 -6.06
N ALA A 132 -13.25 -0.45 -5.08
CA ALA A 132 -12.74 -0.28 -3.73
C ALA A 132 -11.21 -0.23 -3.71
N TYR A 133 -10.57 -1.10 -4.50
CA TYR A 133 -9.13 -1.17 -4.63
C TYR A 133 -8.53 0.14 -5.20
N ILE A 134 -9.06 0.62 -6.34
CA ILE A 134 -8.64 1.90 -6.96
C ILE A 134 -8.91 3.06 -6.01
N GLY A 135 -10.05 3.07 -5.33
CA GLY A 135 -10.39 4.05 -4.31
C GLY A 135 -9.37 4.07 -3.16
N GLY A 136 -8.92 2.90 -2.70
CA GLY A 136 -7.87 2.77 -1.69
C GLY A 136 -6.52 3.31 -2.16
N VAL A 137 -6.11 3.03 -3.41
CA VAL A 137 -4.89 3.62 -4.01
C VAL A 137 -4.99 5.14 -4.07
N ALA A 138 -6.10 5.66 -4.59
CA ALA A 138 -6.31 7.11 -4.72
C ALA A 138 -6.35 7.81 -3.35
N TYR A 139 -6.92 7.16 -2.33
CA TYR A 139 -6.89 7.64 -0.96
C TYR A 139 -5.45 7.74 -0.44
N ASP A 140 -4.64 6.68 -0.59
CA ASP A 140 -3.27 6.69 -0.09
C ASP A 140 -2.39 7.70 -0.83
N VAL A 141 -2.52 7.85 -2.16
CA VAL A 141 -1.76 8.87 -2.89
C VAL A 141 -2.09 10.28 -2.38
N ARG A 142 -3.36 10.58 -2.09
CA ARG A 142 -3.77 11.90 -1.56
C ARG A 142 -3.36 12.11 -0.10
N ASP A 143 -3.53 11.11 0.76
CA ASP A 143 -3.17 11.22 2.19
C ASP A 143 -1.65 11.21 2.42
N SER A 144 -0.84 10.86 1.41
CA SER A 144 0.63 10.81 1.53
C SER A 144 1.26 12.17 1.86
N ASP A 145 0.77 13.26 1.25
CA ASP A 145 1.21 14.63 1.54
C ASP A 145 0.83 15.04 2.96
N ASP A 146 -0.43 14.79 3.34
CA ASP A 146 -0.93 15.07 4.69
C ASP A 146 -0.18 14.27 5.75
N SER A 147 0.24 13.04 5.44
CA SER A 147 1.03 12.23 6.35
C SER A 147 2.42 12.80 6.60
N ALA A 148 3.12 13.25 5.56
CA ALA A 148 4.40 13.96 5.71
C ALA A 148 4.23 15.28 6.49
N ARG A 149 3.16 16.03 6.23
CA ARG A 149 2.81 17.24 6.98
C ARG A 149 2.55 16.96 8.45
N ARG A 150 1.75 15.93 8.76
CA ARG A 150 1.48 15.48 10.14
C ARG A 150 2.77 15.07 10.84
N TYR A 151 3.67 14.42 10.13
CA TYR A 151 4.99 14.04 10.65
C TYR A 151 5.82 15.28 11.03
N ASN A 152 5.99 16.23 10.11
CA ASN A 152 6.78 17.43 10.37
C ASN A 152 6.18 18.27 11.51
N LYS A 153 4.84 18.39 11.54
CA LYS A 153 4.14 19.05 12.65
C LYS A 153 4.46 18.41 14.00
N ARG A 154 4.38 17.08 14.11
CA ARG A 154 4.70 16.34 15.35
C ARG A 154 6.17 16.46 15.77
N ARG A 155 7.08 16.69 14.82
CA ARG A 155 8.50 16.97 15.12
C ARG A 155 8.74 18.38 15.62
N GLY A 156 7.98 19.36 15.13
CA GLY A 156 7.99 20.72 15.66
C GLY A 156 7.35 20.81 17.05
N THR A 157 6.37 19.93 17.35
CA THR A 157 5.75 19.85 18.67
C THR A 157 6.53 18.94 19.59
N THR A 158 7.43 19.51 20.40
CA THR A 158 8.07 18.77 21.50
C THR A 158 7.32 19.07 22.79
N ALA A 159 6.82 18.04 23.47
CA ALA A 159 6.33 18.14 24.84
C ALA A 159 7.26 17.32 25.73
N ALA A 160 7.91 17.98 26.69
CA ALA A 160 8.82 17.37 27.64
C ALA A 160 8.35 17.63 29.07
N PHE A 161 8.51 16.65 29.94
CA PHE A 161 8.34 16.82 31.38
C PHE A 161 9.64 17.42 31.94
N ALA A 162 9.59 18.67 32.40
CA ALA A 162 10.71 19.29 33.07
C ALA A 162 10.48 19.28 34.59
N PRO A 163 11.44 18.86 35.41
CA PRO A 163 11.35 19.05 36.86
C PRO A 163 11.28 20.55 37.15
N THR A 164 10.29 20.97 37.92
CA THR A 164 10.11 22.36 38.36
C THR A 164 10.16 22.44 39.88
N ALA A 165 10.85 23.45 40.39
CA ALA A 165 10.89 23.73 41.81
C ALA A 165 9.63 24.52 42.20
N MET A 166 8.84 23.99 43.12
CA MET A 166 7.69 24.70 43.70
C MET A 166 7.97 25.03 45.18
N PRO A 167 7.40 26.11 45.73
CA PRO A 167 7.52 26.40 47.15
C PRO A 167 6.92 25.24 47.97
N GLY A 168 7.76 24.48 48.67
CA GLY A 168 7.36 23.33 49.50
C GLY A 168 7.58 21.94 48.90
N GLY A 169 8.10 21.79 47.68
CA GLY A 169 8.43 20.49 47.08
C GLY A 169 8.73 20.53 45.57
N GLY A 170 9.24 19.42 45.02
CA GLY A 170 9.46 19.28 43.57
C GLY A 170 8.20 18.82 42.84
N GLY A 171 7.96 19.33 41.63
CA GLY A 171 6.91 18.83 40.72
C GLY A 171 7.41 18.71 39.30
N PHE A 172 6.53 18.29 38.39
CA PHE A 172 6.81 18.22 36.95
C PHE A 172 5.95 19.24 36.22
N ALA A 173 6.58 20.05 35.36
CA ALA A 173 5.88 20.93 34.42
C ALA A 173 5.89 20.28 33.04
N LEU A 174 4.78 20.41 32.32
CA LEU A 174 4.72 20.08 30.90
C LEU A 174 5.20 21.31 30.13
N VAL A 175 6.34 21.19 29.47
CA VAL A 175 6.95 22.27 28.70
C VAL A 175 6.95 21.86 27.24
N GLY A 176 6.60 22.77 26.33
CA GLY A 176 6.67 22.44 24.93
C GLY A 176 6.93 23.62 24.02
N ALA A 177 7.46 23.30 22.83
CA ALA A 177 7.45 24.17 21.67
C ALA A 177 6.23 23.77 20.82
N PHE A 178 5.41 24.75 20.43
CA PHE A 178 4.18 24.55 19.67
C PHE A 178 4.25 25.29 18.34
#